data_AF-A0A642C001-F1
#
_entry.id   AF-A0A642C001-F1
#
_cell.length_a   1.000
_cell.length_b   1.000
_cell.length_c   1.000
_cell.angle_alpha   90.00
_cell.angle_beta   90.00
_cell.angle_gamma   90.00
#
_symmetry.space_group_name_H-M   'P 1'
#
loop_
_entity.id
_entity.type
_entity.pdbx_description
1 polymer ?
#
loop_
_entity_poly.entity_id
_entity_poly.type
_entity_poly.pdbx_seq_one_letter_code
_entity_poly.pdbx_strand_id
1 'polypeptide(L)'
;VQYLVPENMDMLSKFDYIMLKTASSTNADDLALKAYLAIQAGIDAVGGTEGGVNPVPADRFIVCVELPQADDKDKVKGYWSTVDEKGNKLVAAPGAARWMVEASPNYTRKGIFIMNVHNDYYNNTYGYVREVIRIMNPNK
;
A
#
# COMPACT_ATOMS: atom_id res chain seq x y z
N VAL A 1 -6.48 -6.40 -9.14
CA VAL A 1 -7.07 -5.21 -9.79
C VAL A 1 -7.71 -4.33 -8.74
N GLN A 2 -7.36 -3.04 -8.72
CA GLN A 2 -7.98 -2.00 -7.89
C GLN A 2 -9.25 -1.55 -8.60
N TYR A 3 -10.42 -2.03 -8.17
CA TYR A 3 -11.69 -1.66 -8.79
C TYR A 3 -12.29 -0.48 -8.05
N LEU A 4 -12.30 0.68 -8.69
CA LEU A 4 -13.18 1.79 -8.35
C LEU A 4 -14.24 1.83 -9.43
N VAL A 5 -15.50 1.57 -9.06
CA VAL A 5 -16.63 1.60 -10.00
C VAL A 5 -17.14 3.05 -10.09
N PRO A 6 -17.44 3.58 -11.29
CA PRO A 6 -17.82 4.98 -11.48
C PRO A 6 -18.98 5.44 -10.58
N GLU A 7 -19.94 4.55 -10.32
CA GLU A 7 -21.15 4.83 -9.53
C GLU A 7 -20.85 5.16 -8.06
N ASN A 8 -19.67 4.76 -7.55
CA ASN A 8 -19.25 4.98 -6.18
C ASN A 8 -18.09 6.00 -6.07
N MET A 9 -17.71 6.67 -7.17
CA MET A 9 -16.57 7.59 -7.14
C MET A 9 -16.92 8.94 -6.51
N ASP A 10 -18.17 9.37 -6.58
CA ASP A 10 -18.67 10.63 -6.01
C ASP A 10 -18.50 10.68 -4.48
N MET A 11 -18.68 9.55 -3.81
CA MET A 11 -18.50 9.40 -2.36
C MET A 11 -17.03 9.39 -1.92
N LEU A 12 -16.06 9.24 -2.83
CA LEU A 12 -14.63 9.22 -2.47
C LEU A 12 -14.18 10.52 -1.81
N SER A 13 -14.79 11.65 -2.20
CA SER A 13 -14.57 12.96 -1.61
C SER A 13 -14.95 13.04 -0.12
N LYS A 14 -15.85 12.16 0.34
CA LYS A 14 -16.38 12.13 1.72
C LYS A 14 -15.49 11.35 2.68
N PHE A 15 -14.47 10.64 2.20
CA PHE A 15 -13.59 9.83 3.03
C PHE A 15 -12.26 10.52 3.31
N ASP A 16 -11.80 10.41 4.55
CA ASP A 16 -10.50 10.96 4.98
C ASP A 16 -9.32 10.19 4.38
N TYR A 17 -9.50 8.90 4.09
CA TYR A 17 -8.47 8.03 3.55
C TYR A 17 -9.04 7.02 2.55
N ILE A 18 -8.20 6.61 1.60
CA ILE A 18 -8.53 5.60 0.60
C ILE A 18 -7.55 4.45 0.72
N MET A 19 -8.04 3.28 1.12
CA MET A 19 -7.23 2.06 1.23
C MET A 19 -7.12 1.37 -0.13
N LEU A 20 -5.89 1.19 -0.60
CA LEU A 20 -5.59 0.46 -1.83
C LEU A 20 -5.52 -1.05 -1.55
N LYS A 21 -6.00 -1.87 -2.48
CA LYS A 21 -6.01 -3.34 -2.43
C LYS A 21 -4.62 -3.90 -2.75
N THR A 22 -3.66 -3.55 -1.92
CA THR A 22 -2.24 -3.89 -2.08
C THR A 22 -1.74 -5.00 -1.18
N ALA A 23 -2.62 -5.64 -0.38
CA ALA A 23 -2.21 -6.68 0.58
C ALA A 23 -1.43 -7.83 -0.07
N SER A 24 -1.79 -8.20 -1.31
CA SER A 24 -1.13 -9.25 -2.09
C SER A 24 -0.02 -8.72 -3.01
N SER A 25 0.46 -7.50 -2.80
CA SER A 25 1.53 -6.92 -3.62
C SER A 25 2.88 -7.55 -3.29
N THR A 26 3.65 -7.84 -4.33
CA THR A 26 4.90 -8.61 -4.23
C THR A 26 6.17 -7.76 -4.31
N ASN A 27 6.06 -6.45 -4.53
CA ASN A 27 7.15 -5.48 -4.55
C ASN A 27 6.61 -4.04 -4.52
N ALA A 28 7.52 -3.07 -4.46
CA ALA A 28 7.21 -1.64 -4.47
C ALA A 28 6.58 -1.15 -5.79
N ASP A 29 6.99 -1.72 -6.93
CA ASP A 29 6.44 -1.35 -8.24
C ASP A 29 4.96 -1.71 -8.36
N ASP A 30 4.53 -2.84 -7.80
CA ASP A 30 3.13 -3.23 -7.76
C ASP A 30 2.30 -2.33 -6.81
N LEU A 31 2.90 -1.80 -5.74
CA LEU A 31 2.24 -0.78 -4.91
C LEU A 31 1.98 0.49 -5.73
N ALA A 32 3.02 0.97 -6.43
CA ALA A 32 2.93 2.14 -7.29
C ALA A 32 1.91 1.93 -8.42
N LEU A 33 1.95 0.78 -9.08
CA LEU A 33 1.02 0.41 -10.14
C LEU A 33 -0.43 0.45 -9.65
N LYS A 34 -0.72 -0.08 -8.46
CA LYS A 34 -2.09 -0.05 -7.89
C LYS A 34 -2.56 1.35 -7.54
N ALA A 35 -1.66 2.23 -7.08
CA ALA A 35 -1.98 3.65 -6.89
C ALA A 35 -2.27 4.33 -8.24
N TYR A 36 -1.46 4.08 -9.27
CA TYR A 36 -1.69 4.62 -10.61
C TYR A 36 -3.00 4.13 -11.23
N LEU A 37 -3.32 2.84 -11.09
CA LEU A 37 -4.57 2.28 -11.59
C LEU A 37 -5.79 2.90 -10.89
N ALA A 38 -5.69 3.24 -9.60
CA ALA A 38 -6.76 3.95 -8.90
C ALA A 38 -7.00 5.34 -9.52
N ILE A 39 -5.93 6.10 -9.76
CA ILE A 39 -6.00 7.42 -10.37
C ILE A 39 -6.55 7.32 -11.79
N GLN A 40 -6.06 6.36 -12.59
CA GLN A 40 -6.48 6.15 -13.97
C GLN A 40 -7.96 5.79 -14.06
N ALA A 41 -8.48 4.95 -13.16
CA ALA A 41 -9.90 4.62 -13.13
C ALA A 41 -10.79 5.87 -12.99
N GLY A 42 -10.36 6.87 -12.22
CA GLY A 42 -11.06 8.15 -12.12
C GLY A 42 -10.93 9.04 -13.37
N ILE A 43 -9.78 9.01 -14.04
CA ILE A 43 -9.59 9.69 -15.34
C ILE A 43 -10.51 9.08 -16.39
N ASP A 44 -10.59 7.76 -16.45
CA ASP A 44 -11.43 7.04 -17.39
C ASP A 44 -12.91 7.32 -17.13
N ALA A 45 -13.31 7.46 -15.85
CA ALA A 45 -14.68 7.77 -15.46
C ALA A 45 -15.16 9.18 -15.91
N VAL A 46 -14.25 10.15 -16.07
CA VAL A 46 -14.59 11.48 -16.59
C VAL A 46 -14.57 11.55 -18.13
N GLY A 47 -14.19 10.45 -18.81
CA GLY A 47 -14.42 10.26 -20.24
C GLY A 47 -13.78 11.31 -21.18
N GLY A 48 -12.69 11.96 -20.76
CA GLY A 48 -12.04 13.01 -21.56
C GLY A 48 -12.80 14.33 -21.61
N THR A 49 -13.72 14.56 -20.68
CA THR A 49 -14.38 15.86 -20.51
C THR A 49 -13.33 16.95 -20.25
N GLU A 50 -13.28 17.98 -21.10
CA GLU A 50 -12.34 19.09 -20.95
C GLU A 50 -12.61 19.81 -19.62
N GLY A 51 -11.60 19.87 -18.74
CA GLY A 51 -11.74 20.40 -17.38
C GLY A 51 -12.37 19.43 -16.36
N GLY A 52 -12.61 18.17 -16.73
CA GLY A 52 -13.11 17.14 -15.82
C GLY A 52 -12.16 16.91 -14.64
N VAL A 53 -12.67 17.07 -13.42
CA VAL A 53 -11.90 16.82 -12.19
C VAL A 53 -11.91 15.32 -11.90
N ASN A 54 -10.73 14.71 -11.77
CA ASN A 54 -10.61 13.31 -11.38
C ASN A 54 -11.32 13.09 -10.03
N PRO A 55 -12.36 12.24 -9.96
CA PRO A 55 -13.12 12.03 -8.72
C PRO A 55 -12.34 11.22 -7.68
N VAL A 56 -11.17 10.67 -8.02
CA VAL A 56 -10.30 9.93 -7.11
C VAL A 56 -9.28 10.87 -6.46
N PRO A 57 -9.40 11.15 -5.14
CA PRO A 57 -8.44 11.96 -4.42
C PRO A 57 -7.06 11.28 -4.32
N ALA A 58 -6.09 11.80 -5.06
CA ALA A 58 -4.72 11.29 -5.08
C ALA A 58 -3.87 11.74 -3.87
N ASP A 59 -4.46 12.45 -2.91
CA ASP A 59 -3.76 13.05 -1.76
C ASP A 59 -3.85 12.22 -0.47
N ARG A 60 -4.61 11.11 -0.48
CA ARG A 60 -4.99 10.38 0.76
C ARG A 60 -4.91 8.86 0.69
N PHE A 61 -4.03 8.32 -0.14
CA PHE A 61 -3.87 6.88 -0.27
C PHE A 61 -3.16 6.25 0.93
N ILE A 62 -3.71 5.12 1.39
CA ILE A 62 -3.10 4.19 2.33
C ILE A 62 -2.89 2.86 1.60
N VAL A 63 -1.68 2.29 1.69
CA VAL A 63 -1.42 0.94 1.17
C VAL A 63 -1.67 -0.10 2.25
N CYS A 64 -2.26 -1.23 1.85
CA CYS A 64 -2.44 -2.39 2.70
C CYS A 64 -1.31 -3.40 2.50
N VAL A 65 -0.82 -3.96 3.60
CA VAL A 65 0.14 -5.09 3.63
C VAL A 65 -0.32 -6.09 4.67
N GLU A 66 0.18 -7.30 4.60
CA GLU A 66 -0.02 -8.32 5.64
C GLU A 66 1.30 -8.70 6.29
N LEU A 67 1.24 -9.14 7.54
CA LEU A 67 2.40 -9.69 8.25
C LEU A 67 2.52 -11.19 8.02
N PRO A 68 3.76 -11.73 8.05
CA PRO A 68 4.02 -13.16 7.91
C PRO A 68 3.17 -14.02 8.85
N GLN A 69 2.73 -15.17 8.35
CA GLN A 69 2.08 -16.21 9.14
C GLN A 69 3.10 -17.29 9.51
N ALA A 70 3.01 -17.85 10.73
CA ALA A 70 4.01 -18.80 11.22
C ALA A 70 3.96 -20.16 10.49
N ASP A 71 2.80 -20.52 9.95
CA ASP A 71 2.53 -21.75 9.22
C ASP A 71 2.82 -21.64 7.71
N ASP A 72 3.13 -20.45 7.20
CA ASP A 72 3.45 -20.20 5.79
C ASP A 72 4.93 -20.48 5.46
N LYS A 73 5.23 -21.76 5.24
CA LYS A 73 6.59 -22.24 4.92
C LYS A 73 7.13 -21.67 3.60
N ASP A 74 6.25 -21.41 2.63
CA ASP A 74 6.61 -20.94 1.29
C ASP A 74 6.84 -19.42 1.24
N LYS A 75 6.60 -18.73 2.35
CA LYS A 75 6.73 -17.27 2.49
C LYS A 75 5.95 -16.56 1.37
N VAL A 76 4.69 -16.96 1.19
CA VAL A 76 3.78 -16.41 0.19
C VAL A 76 3.02 -15.21 0.75
N LYS A 77 2.63 -15.27 2.03
CA LYS A 77 1.84 -14.27 2.72
C LYS A 77 2.71 -13.36 3.59
N GLY A 78 2.55 -12.05 3.40
CA GLY A 78 3.32 -11.04 4.12
C GLY A 78 4.78 -10.91 3.67
N TYR A 79 5.10 -11.45 2.51
CA TYR A 79 6.42 -11.34 1.88
C TYR A 79 6.32 -10.78 0.48
N TRP A 80 7.37 -10.06 0.08
CA TRP A 80 7.62 -9.68 -1.30
C TRP A 80 8.41 -10.77 -2.03
N SER A 81 8.31 -10.79 -3.35
CA SER A 81 9.08 -11.69 -4.22
C SER A 81 10.54 -11.24 -4.36
N THR A 82 10.85 -10.00 -3.97
CA THR A 82 12.23 -9.51 -3.88
C THR A 82 12.97 -10.16 -2.71
N VAL A 83 14.26 -10.38 -2.90
CA VAL A 83 15.13 -11.05 -1.93
C VAL A 83 16.25 -10.12 -1.45
N ASP A 84 16.72 -10.36 -0.23
CA ASP A 84 17.94 -9.73 0.29
C ASP A 84 19.22 -10.34 -0.32
N GLU A 85 20.38 -9.82 0.06
CA GLU A 85 21.70 -10.31 -0.37
C GLU A 85 21.96 -11.79 -0.04
N LYS A 86 21.19 -12.36 0.90
CA LYS A 86 21.28 -13.75 1.34
C LYS A 86 20.20 -14.64 0.70
N GLY A 87 19.40 -14.11 -0.23
CA GLY A 87 18.33 -14.84 -0.91
C GLY A 87 17.04 -14.99 -0.10
N ASN A 88 16.88 -14.29 1.03
CA ASN A 88 15.65 -14.32 1.81
C ASN A 88 14.62 -13.33 1.24
N LYS A 89 13.39 -13.79 1.05
CA LYS A 89 12.26 -12.89 0.73
C LYS A 89 12.13 -11.78 1.76
N LEU A 90 11.94 -10.56 1.27
CA LEU A 90 11.73 -9.39 2.12
C LEU A 90 10.32 -9.41 2.71
N VAL A 91 10.17 -8.97 3.96
CA VAL A 91 8.86 -8.81 4.59
C VAL A 91 8.16 -7.60 3.98
N ALA A 92 6.88 -7.78 3.60
CA ALA A 92 6.13 -6.78 2.86
C ALA A 92 5.95 -5.47 3.65
N ALA A 93 5.77 -5.54 4.97
CA ALA A 93 5.52 -4.37 5.80
C ALA A 93 6.72 -3.38 5.87
N PRO A 94 7.95 -3.81 6.24
CA PRO A 94 9.13 -2.95 6.13
C PRO A 94 9.42 -2.50 4.68
N GLY A 95 9.17 -3.36 3.69
CA GLY A 95 9.30 -2.99 2.28
C GLY A 95 8.39 -1.83 1.90
N ALA A 96 7.10 -1.92 2.25
CA ALA A 96 6.14 -0.85 2.01
C ALA A 96 6.51 0.43 2.78
N ALA A 97 7.05 0.32 4.00
CA ALA A 97 7.53 1.47 4.76
C ALA A 97 8.66 2.24 4.05
N ARG A 98 9.56 1.54 3.37
CA ARG A 98 10.60 2.18 2.55
C ARG A 98 10.00 2.90 1.35
N TRP A 99 9.07 2.24 0.66
CA TRP A 99 8.34 2.88 -0.46
C TRP A 99 7.54 4.11 0.00
N MET A 100 7.02 4.12 1.23
CA MET A 100 6.26 5.24 1.78
C MET A 100 7.06 6.54 1.89
N VAL A 101 8.37 6.45 2.15
CA VAL A 101 9.24 7.62 2.34
C VAL A 101 9.89 8.11 1.03
N GLU A 102 9.66 7.42 -0.08
CA GLU A 102 10.08 7.88 -1.39
C GLU A 102 9.22 9.04 -1.88
N ALA A 103 9.76 9.85 -2.80
CA ALA A 103 9.00 10.90 -3.46
C ALA A 103 7.98 10.31 -4.45
N SER A 104 6.85 10.99 -4.65
CA SER A 104 5.87 10.68 -5.70
C SER A 104 5.42 11.97 -6.36
N PRO A 105 5.48 12.09 -7.71
CA PRO A 105 5.03 13.29 -8.39
C PRO A 105 3.50 13.39 -8.46
N ASN A 106 2.80 12.24 -8.49
CA ASN A 106 1.41 12.17 -8.95
C ASN A 106 0.39 11.83 -7.84
N TYR A 107 0.85 11.52 -6.63
CA TYR A 107 -0.01 11.21 -5.49
C TYR A 107 0.75 11.35 -4.17
N THR A 108 -0.01 11.54 -3.08
CA THR A 108 0.53 11.54 -1.73
C THR A 108 0.29 10.20 -1.06
N ARG A 109 1.35 9.66 -0.46
CA ARG A 109 1.33 8.45 0.36
C ARG A 109 1.03 8.86 1.81
N LYS A 110 -0.10 8.46 2.38
CA LYS A 110 -0.51 8.87 3.75
C LYS A 110 -0.24 7.84 4.83
N GLY A 111 -0.22 6.55 4.51
CA GLY A 111 0.02 5.54 5.53
C GLY A 111 0.09 4.13 5.02
N ILE A 112 0.28 3.22 5.97
CA ILE A 112 0.24 1.78 5.78
C ILE A 112 -0.82 1.20 6.72
N PHE A 113 -1.69 0.36 6.18
CA PHE A 113 -2.57 -0.51 6.94
C PHE A 113 -1.93 -1.92 7.00
N ILE A 114 -1.62 -2.38 8.21
CA ILE A 114 -0.96 -3.67 8.43
C ILE A 114 -1.97 -4.70 8.93
N MET A 115 -2.28 -5.68 8.08
CA MET A 115 -3.13 -6.81 8.41
C MET A 115 -2.38 -7.83 9.28
N ASN A 116 -3.13 -8.56 10.10
CA ASN A 116 -2.63 -9.65 10.95
C ASN A 116 -1.55 -9.20 11.94
N VAL A 117 -1.71 -8.00 12.52
CA VAL A 117 -0.75 -7.42 13.46
C VAL A 117 -0.47 -8.29 14.70
N HIS A 118 -1.42 -9.15 15.08
CA HIS A 118 -1.25 -10.12 16.16
C HIS A 118 -0.13 -11.14 15.88
N ASN A 119 0.16 -11.47 14.62
CA ASN A 119 1.25 -12.38 14.27
C ASN A 119 2.62 -11.80 14.65
N ASP A 120 2.80 -10.49 14.54
CA ASP A 120 4.06 -9.82 14.90
C ASP A 120 4.25 -9.77 16.42
N TYR A 121 3.18 -9.80 17.22
CA TYR A 121 3.30 -9.96 18.67
C TYR A 121 3.89 -11.33 19.04
N TYR A 122 3.27 -12.41 18.56
CA TYR A 122 3.66 -13.77 18.93
C TYR A 122 5.03 -14.17 18.36
N ASN A 123 5.36 -13.71 17.16
CA ASN A 123 6.60 -14.12 16.48
C ASN A 123 7.78 -13.19 16.74
N ASN A 124 7.54 -11.92 17.10
CA ASN A 124 8.59 -10.89 17.10
C ASN A 124 8.33 -9.71 18.07
N THR A 125 7.35 -9.82 18.97
CA THR A 125 6.98 -8.77 19.95
C THR A 125 6.89 -7.37 19.32
N TYR A 126 6.08 -7.26 18.26
CA TYR A 126 5.87 -6.03 17.48
C TYR A 126 7.15 -5.46 16.82
N GLY A 127 8.13 -6.30 16.50
CA GLY A 127 9.38 -5.86 15.89
C GLY A 127 9.17 -5.24 14.51
N TYR A 128 8.31 -5.83 13.66
CA TYR A 128 8.04 -5.27 12.32
C TYR A 128 7.23 -3.98 12.41
N VAL A 129 6.21 -3.92 13.27
CA VAL A 129 5.43 -2.70 13.47
C VAL A 129 6.31 -1.53 13.93
N ARG A 130 7.20 -1.78 14.90
CA ARG A 130 8.16 -0.76 15.36
C ARG A 130 9.12 -0.34 14.25
N GLU A 131 9.61 -1.28 13.46
CA GLU A 131 10.48 -0.98 12.32
C GLU A 131 9.76 -0.12 11.28
N VAL A 132 8.51 -0.43 10.94
CA VAL A 132 7.69 0.36 10.02
C VAL A 132 7.55 1.80 10.51
N ILE A 133 7.19 2.00 11.78
CA ILE A 133 7.05 3.34 12.37
C ILE A 133 8.39 4.10 12.28
N ARG A 134 9.50 3.44 12.60
CA ARG A 134 10.85 4.04 12.55
C ARG A 134 11.23 4.44 11.13
N ILE A 135 11.00 3.58 10.13
CA ILE A 135 11.31 3.89 8.73
C ILE A 135 10.48 5.08 8.26
N MET A 136 9.18 5.10 8.56
CA MET A 136 8.27 6.18 8.13
C MET A 136 8.49 7.50 8.89
N ASN A 137 9.19 7.47 10.03
CA ASN A 137 9.45 8.63 10.87
C ASN A 137 10.92 8.67 11.31
N PRO A 138 11.88 8.84 10.37
CA PRO A 138 13.31 8.66 10.63
C PRO A 138 13.91 9.71 11.57
N ASN A 139 13.21 10.82 11.81
CA ASN A 139 13.66 11.93 12.65
C ASN A 139 12.93 12.01 14.02
N LYS A 140 12.25 10.95 14.44
CA LYS A 140 11.58 10.85 15.74
C LYS A 140 12.11 9.69 16.57
#